data_AF-A0A942ET78-F1
#
_entry.id   AF-A0A942ET78-F1
#
_cell.length_a   1.000
_cell.length_b   1.000
_cell.length_c   1.000
_cell.angle_alpha   90.00
_cell.angle_beta   90.00
_cell.angle_gamma   90.00
#
_symmetry.space_group_name_H-M   'P 1'
#
loop_
_entity.id
_entity.type
_entity.pdbx_description
1 polymer ?
#
loop_
_entity_poly.entity_id
_entity_poly.type
_entity_poly.pdbx_seq_one_letter_code
_entity_poly.pdbx_strand_id
1 'polypeptide(L)'
;MLSQHNQVGWVTKLFPIAMAEIRLKSATPSSFFLLAFRANWWMVVFLSLLALFSWQSMRKKQATINDLKERFYGIVEESRLATAERDDLLLQIHSQNDPEWVELTLMRRLGLVPEGQMKVYFETSTQ
;
A
#
# COMPACT_ATOMS: atom_id res chain seq x y z
N MET A 1 1.07 -19.89 92.00
CA MET A 1 2.36 -19.18 92.16
C MET A 1 3.12 -19.35 90.85
N LEU A 2 3.04 -18.36 89.96
CA LEU A 2 4.13 -17.41 89.63
C LEU A 2 5.31 -18.14 88.95
N SER A 3 5.73 -17.88 87.71
CA SER A 3 5.78 -16.60 87.03
C SER A 3 5.93 -16.81 85.52
N GLN A 4 5.05 -16.16 84.77
CA GLN A 4 5.25 -15.76 83.38
C GLN A 4 6.44 -14.80 83.33
N HIS A 5 7.57 -15.21 82.76
CA HIS A 5 8.52 -14.25 82.23
C HIS A 5 9.32 -14.82 81.07
N ASN A 6 9.33 -14.03 79.99
CA ASN A 6 10.34 -14.01 78.93
C ASN A 6 10.10 -14.87 77.66
N GLN A 7 8.95 -14.67 77.02
CA GLN A 7 8.69 -15.05 75.62
C GLN A 7 8.56 -13.81 74.71
N VAL A 8 9.45 -12.81 74.84
CA VAL A 8 9.45 -11.63 73.96
C VAL A 8 10.87 -11.06 73.82
N GLY A 9 11.79 -11.85 73.26
CA GLY A 9 13.18 -11.40 73.02
C GLY A 9 13.75 -11.72 71.64
N TRP A 10 13.17 -12.68 70.92
CA TRP A 10 13.81 -13.24 69.71
C TRP A 10 13.08 -12.90 68.41
N VAL A 11 11.85 -12.39 68.46
CA VAL A 11 11.03 -12.13 67.26
C VAL A 11 11.35 -10.77 66.61
N THR A 12 11.99 -9.83 67.33
CA THR A 12 12.28 -8.49 66.79
C THR A 12 13.64 -8.37 66.10
N LYS A 13 14.51 -9.38 66.18
CA LYS A 13 15.84 -9.35 65.55
C LYS A 13 15.92 -9.99 64.16
N LEU A 14 14.90 -10.76 63.74
CA LEU A 14 14.92 -11.46 62.45
C LEU A 14 14.20 -10.74 61.30
N PHE A 15 13.55 -9.60 61.56
CA PHE A 15 12.82 -8.86 60.52
C PHE A 15 13.63 -7.85 59.66
N PRO A 16 14.80 -7.30 60.05
CA PRO A 16 15.49 -6.34 59.19
C PRO A 16 16.33 -6.99 58.08
N ILE A 17 16.58 -8.30 58.13
CA ILE A 17 17.46 -8.99 57.17
C ILE A 17 16.69 -9.43 55.91
N ALA A 18 15.44 -9.89 56.05
CA ALA A 18 14.64 -10.35 54.90
C ALA A 18 14.07 -9.22 54.02
N MET A 19 14.04 -7.97 54.51
CA MET A 19 13.48 -6.81 53.78
C MET A 19 14.53 -6.00 52.99
N ALA A 20 15.81 -6.38 53.04
CA ALA A 20 16.88 -5.73 52.29
C ALA A 20 17.11 -6.34 50.89
N GLU A 21 16.75 -7.61 50.67
CA GLU A 21 17.02 -8.29 49.38
C GLU A 21 15.94 -8.07 48.32
N ILE A 22 14.71 -7.69 48.69
CA ILE A 22 13.62 -7.52 47.72
C ILE A 22 13.67 -6.14 47.01
N ARG A 23 14.61 -5.27 47.41
CA ARG A 23 14.72 -3.88 46.90
C ARG A 23 15.95 -3.60 46.02
N LEU A 24 16.55 -4.62 45.42
CA LEU A 24 17.40 -4.43 44.24
C LEU A 24 16.65 -4.84 42.97
N LYS A 25 15.64 -4.00 42.71
CA LYS A 25 15.49 -3.29 41.45
C LYS A 25 15.44 -4.21 40.24
N SER A 26 14.21 -4.57 39.87
CA SER A 26 13.72 -4.51 38.50
C SER A 26 14.82 -4.07 37.54
N ALA A 27 15.53 -5.07 37.00
CA ALA A 27 16.61 -4.89 36.07
C ALA A 27 16.07 -4.08 34.90
N THR A 28 16.33 -2.78 34.93
CA THR A 28 16.04 -1.87 33.84
C THR A 28 16.79 -2.43 32.63
N PRO A 29 16.09 -2.87 31.56
CA PRO A 29 16.75 -3.53 30.44
C PRO A 29 17.83 -2.63 29.80
N SER A 30 17.70 -1.31 29.96
CA SER A 30 18.65 -0.30 29.48
C SER A 30 20.09 -0.49 29.96
N SER A 31 20.34 -0.95 31.20
CA SER A 31 21.72 -1.12 31.69
C SER A 31 22.40 -2.36 31.11
N PHE A 32 21.64 -3.43 30.87
CA PHE A 32 22.13 -4.62 30.16
C PHE A 32 22.43 -4.30 28.69
N PHE A 33 21.56 -3.52 28.04
CA PHE A 33 21.82 -3.04 26.68
C PHE A 33 23.09 -2.18 26.65
N LEU A 34 23.27 -1.20 27.52
CA LEU A 34 24.47 -0.34 27.50
C LEU A 34 25.79 -1.10 27.74
N LEU A 35 25.79 -2.10 28.61
CA LEU A 35 26.96 -2.97 28.86
C LEU A 35 27.24 -3.90 27.66
N ALA A 36 26.20 -4.52 27.09
CA ALA A 36 26.33 -5.34 25.89
C ALA A 36 26.74 -4.51 24.65
N PHE A 37 26.27 -3.26 24.54
CA PHE A 37 26.65 -2.30 23.50
C PHE A 37 28.12 -1.88 23.63
N ARG A 38 28.66 -1.74 24.85
CA ARG A 38 30.08 -1.43 25.07
C ARG A 38 30.98 -2.61 24.71
N ALA A 39 30.60 -3.81 25.15
CA ALA A 39 31.38 -5.03 24.93
C ALA A 39 31.35 -5.49 23.47
N ASN A 40 30.23 -5.26 22.77
CA ASN A 40 29.97 -5.83 21.45
C ASN A 40 29.52 -4.77 20.43
N TRP A 41 30.09 -3.57 20.49
CA TRP A 41 29.73 -2.44 19.61
C TRP A 41 29.89 -2.78 18.12
N TRP A 42 30.85 -3.64 17.79
CA TRP A 42 31.09 -4.13 16.44
C TRP A 42 29.88 -4.87 15.84
N MET A 43 29.15 -5.65 16.62
CA MET A 43 27.94 -6.33 16.15
C MET A 43 26.80 -5.35 15.85
N VAL A 44 26.70 -4.27 16.62
CA VAL A 44 25.71 -3.21 16.39
C VAL A 44 26.02 -2.48 15.09
N VAL A 45 27.28 -2.14 14.83
CA VAL A 45 27.70 -1.55 13.54
C VAL A 45 27.41 -2.49 12.39
N PHE A 46 27.75 -3.77 12.53
CA PHE A 46 27.51 -4.77 11.49
C PHE A 46 26.01 -4.93 11.18
N LEU A 47 25.18 -5.06 12.21
CA LEU A 47 23.72 -5.12 12.06
C LEU A 47 23.14 -3.84 11.46
N SER A 48 23.62 -2.67 11.89
CA SER A 48 23.22 -1.38 11.32
C SER A 48 23.59 -1.31 9.83
N LEU A 49 24.77 -1.78 9.46
CA LEU A 49 25.23 -1.79 8.07
C LEU A 49 24.43 -2.77 7.21
N LEU A 50 24.05 -3.94 7.74
CA LEU A 50 23.12 -4.86 7.08
C LEU A 50 21.73 -4.24 6.90
N ALA A 51 21.21 -3.53 7.91
CA ALA A 51 19.94 -2.84 7.80
C ALA A 51 19.97 -1.73 6.74
N LEU A 52 21.03 -0.91 6.70
CA LEU A 52 21.21 0.11 5.68
C LEU A 52 21.38 -0.50 4.28
N PHE A 53 22.16 -1.57 4.16
CA PHE A 53 22.39 -2.25 2.88
C PHE A 53 21.10 -2.87 2.34
N SER A 54 20.32 -3.55 3.19
CA SER A 54 19.03 -4.12 2.81
C SER A 54 18.03 -3.04 2.40
N TRP A 55 17.98 -1.92 3.14
CA TRP A 55 17.17 -0.76 2.76
C TRP A 55 17.54 -0.22 1.38
N GLN A 56 18.83 -0.01 1.11
CA GLN A 56 19.30 0.44 -0.21
C GLN A 56 19.00 -0.57 -1.33
N SER A 57 19.17 -1.87 -1.04
CA SER A 57 18.88 -2.95 -1.99
C SER A 57 17.40 -2.97 -2.37
N MET A 58 16.49 -2.76 -1.40
CA MET A 58 15.04 -2.69 -1.64
C MET A 58 14.67 -1.49 -2.53
N ARG A 59 15.31 -0.32 -2.35
CA ARG A 59 15.01 0.87 -3.16
C ARG A 59 15.30 0.67 -4.65
N LYS A 60 16.38 -0.04 -5.00
CA LYS A 60 16.72 -0.34 -6.40
C LYS A 60 15.71 -1.28 -7.05
N LYS A 61 15.28 -2.32 -6.32
CA LYS A 61 14.28 -3.28 -6.80
C LYS A 61 12.93 -2.62 -7.02
N GLN A 62 12.53 -1.70 -6.13
CA GLN A 62 11.26 -1.01 -6.25
C GLN A 62 11.17 -0.15 -7.51
N ALA A 63 12.26 0.53 -7.89
CA ALA A 63 12.30 1.31 -9.13
C ALA A 63 12.07 0.44 -10.36
N THR A 64 12.75 -0.72 -10.44
CA THR A 64 12.56 -1.68 -11.54
C THR A 64 11.15 -2.26 -11.58
N ILE A 65 10.57 -2.58 -10.41
CA ILE A 65 9.19 -3.08 -10.32
C ILE A 65 8.20 -2.03 -10.82
N ASN A 66 8.42 -0.76 -10.49
CA ASN A 66 7.56 0.32 -10.93
C ASN A 66 7.65 0.54 -12.45
N ASP A 67 8.86 0.53 -13.04
CA ASP A 67 9.07 0.63 -14.50
C ASP A 67 8.42 -0.55 -15.24
N LEU A 68 8.59 -1.79 -14.75
CA LEU A 68 7.93 -2.95 -15.35
C LEU A 68 6.40 -2.84 -15.29
N LYS A 69 5.85 -2.36 -14.17
CA LYS A 69 4.40 -2.13 -14.04
C LYS A 69 3.91 -1.11 -15.04
N GLU A 70 4.60 0.02 -15.16
CA GLU A 70 4.24 1.09 -16.08
C GLU A 70 4.19 0.59 -17.53
N ARG A 71 5.22 -0.14 -17.96
CA ARG A 71 5.25 -0.76 -19.30
C ARG A 71 4.14 -1.79 -19.50
N PHE A 72 3.87 -2.60 -18.48
CA PHE A 72 2.80 -3.59 -18.55
C PHE A 72 1.43 -2.92 -18.67
N TYR A 73 1.16 -1.88 -17.89
CA TYR A 73 -0.09 -1.10 -18.00
C TYR A 73 -0.22 -0.43 -19.36
N GLY A 74 0.87 0.12 -19.92
CA GLY A 74 0.86 0.68 -21.27
C GLY A 74 0.44 -0.33 -22.33
N ILE A 75 1.08 -1.51 -22.34
CA ILE A 75 0.75 -2.57 -23.32
C ILE A 75 -0.68 -3.09 -23.15
N VAL A 76 -1.14 -3.25 -21.90
CA VAL A 76 -2.51 -3.68 -21.62
C VAL A 76 -3.52 -2.66 -22.13
N GLU A 77 -3.24 -1.37 -21.96
CA GLU A 77 -4.12 -0.31 -22.44
C GLU A 77 -4.15 -0.23 -23.97
N GLU A 78 -3.00 -0.33 -24.63
CA GLU A 78 -2.92 -0.41 -26.11
C GLU A 78 -3.71 -1.61 -26.64
N SER A 79 -3.55 -2.79 -26.02
CA SER A 79 -4.31 -3.98 -26.37
C SER A 79 -5.81 -3.78 -26.17
N ARG A 80 -6.23 -3.07 -25.11
CA ARG A 80 -7.64 -2.76 -24.82
C ARG A 80 -8.23 -1.83 -25.87
N LEU A 81 -7.50 -0.78 -26.26
CA LEU A 81 -7.92 0.16 -27.29
C LEU A 81 -8.05 -0.51 -28.66
N ALA A 82 -7.04 -1.30 -29.07
CA ALA A 82 -7.09 -2.03 -30.33
C ALA A 82 -8.25 -3.05 -30.38
N THR A 83 -8.57 -3.69 -29.25
CA THR A 83 -9.74 -4.59 -29.16
C THR A 83 -11.05 -3.81 -29.29
N ALA A 84 -11.17 -2.67 -28.61
CA ALA A 84 -12.36 -1.83 -28.71
C ALA A 84 -12.57 -1.29 -30.13
N GLU A 85 -11.51 -0.87 -30.82
CA GLU A 85 -11.57 -0.43 -32.21
C GLU A 85 -12.00 -1.58 -33.14
N ARG A 86 -11.43 -2.77 -32.95
CA ARG A 86 -11.84 -3.95 -33.70
C ARG A 86 -13.33 -4.26 -33.51
N ASP A 87 -13.82 -4.21 -32.27
CA ASP A 87 -15.21 -4.50 -31.96
C ASP A 87 -16.16 -3.44 -32.57
N ASP A 88 -15.77 -2.17 -32.56
CA ASP A 88 -16.52 -1.09 -33.22
C ASP A 88 -16.57 -1.30 -34.74
N LEU A 89 -15.43 -1.63 -35.37
CA LEU A 89 -15.38 -1.94 -36.81
C LEU A 89 -16.23 -3.16 -37.15
N LEU A 90 -16.22 -4.20 -36.32
CA LEU A 90 -17.08 -5.37 -36.51
C LEU A 90 -18.55 -5.01 -36.38
N LEU A 91 -18.91 -4.15 -35.45
CA LEU A 91 -20.27 -3.62 -35.32
C LEU A 91 -20.67 -2.89 -36.59
N GLN A 92 -19.81 -1.99 -37.10
CA GLN A 92 -20.04 -1.27 -38.36
C GLN A 92 -20.21 -2.22 -39.56
N ILE A 93 -19.40 -3.30 -39.64
CA ILE A 93 -19.52 -4.31 -40.71
C ILE A 93 -20.83 -5.07 -40.59
N HIS A 94 -21.22 -5.48 -39.38
CA HIS A 94 -22.47 -6.21 -39.17
C HIS A 94 -23.68 -5.36 -39.52
N SER A 95 -23.61 -4.06 -39.25
CA SER A 95 -24.68 -3.13 -39.55
C SER A 95 -24.72 -2.66 -41.00
N GLN A 96 -23.68 -2.89 -41.81
CA GLN A 96 -23.72 -2.63 -43.27
C GLN A 96 -24.76 -3.49 -44.02
N ASN A 97 -25.23 -4.58 -43.41
CA ASN A 97 -26.31 -5.40 -43.96
C ASN A 97 -27.71 -4.83 -43.66
N ASP A 98 -27.81 -3.76 -42.86
CA ASP A 98 -29.06 -3.10 -42.51
C ASP A 98 -29.23 -1.82 -43.38
N PRO A 99 -30.29 -1.73 -44.20
CA PRO A 99 -30.55 -0.56 -45.03
C PRO A 99 -30.69 0.74 -44.22
N GLU A 100 -31.24 0.71 -43.00
CA GLU A 100 -31.37 1.93 -42.17
C GLU A 100 -30.01 2.42 -41.66
N TRP A 101 -29.08 1.51 -41.41
CA TRP A 101 -27.73 1.88 -40.97
C TRP A 101 -26.89 2.50 -42.08
N VAL A 102 -27.08 2.05 -43.32
CA VAL A 102 -26.45 2.63 -44.50
C VAL A 102 -26.88 4.08 -44.68
N GLU A 103 -28.18 4.36 -44.54
CA GLU A 103 -28.72 5.73 -44.59
C GLU A 103 -28.18 6.62 -43.47
N LEU A 104 -28.12 6.14 -42.23
CA LEU A 104 -27.53 6.85 -41.09
C LEU A 104 -26.04 7.16 -41.30
N THR A 105 -25.29 6.23 -41.89
CA THR A 105 -23.86 6.40 -42.19
C THR A 105 -23.65 7.39 -43.33
N LEU A 106 -24.48 7.35 -44.37
CA LEU A 106 -24.52 8.34 -45.46
C LEU A 106 -24.82 9.75 -44.93
N MET A 107 -25.83 9.90 -44.06
CA MET A 107 -26.14 11.17 -43.41
C MET A 107 -24.98 11.72 -42.57
N ARG A 108 -24.31 10.87 -41.78
CA ARG A 108 -23.19 11.29 -40.92
C ARG A 108 -21.90 11.60 -41.68
N ARG A 109 -21.51 10.77 -42.65
CA ARG A 109 -20.21 10.86 -43.34
C ARG A 109 -20.26 11.78 -44.55
N LEU A 110 -21.34 11.74 -45.32
CA LEU A 110 -21.48 12.46 -46.58
C LEU A 110 -22.42 13.67 -46.49
N GLY A 111 -23.16 13.83 -45.38
CA GLY A 111 -24.12 14.92 -45.20
C GLY A 111 -25.32 14.83 -46.15
N LEU A 112 -25.52 13.67 -46.78
CA LEU A 112 -26.59 13.40 -47.73
C LEU A 112 -27.86 13.03 -46.97
N VAL A 113 -29.00 13.57 -47.41
CA VAL A 113 -30.32 13.27 -46.85
C VAL A 113 -31.00 12.24 -47.77
N PRO A 114 -31.63 11.18 -47.23
CA PRO A 114 -32.32 10.17 -48.03
C PRO A 114 -33.46 10.80 -48.82
N GLU A 115 -33.81 10.15 -49.93
CA GLU A 115 -34.82 10.67 -50.84
C GLU A 115 -36.17 10.85 -50.14
N GLY A 116 -36.69 12.08 -50.16
CA GLY A 116 -37.98 12.43 -49.55
C GLY A 116 -37.92 13.13 -48.18
N GLN A 117 -36.74 13.34 -47.59
CA GLN A 117 -36.58 14.11 -46.35
C GLN A 117 -35.90 15.47 -46.62
N MET A 118 -36.32 16.53 -45.91
CA MET A 118 -35.77 17.89 -46.06
C MET A 118 -34.96 18.27 -44.81
N LYS A 119 -33.72 18.74 -45.00
CA LYS A 119 -32.88 19.25 -43.92
C LYS A 119 -33.43 20.58 -43.40
N VAL A 120 -34.06 20.57 -42.23
CA VAL A 120 -34.55 21.79 -41.57
C VAL A 120 -33.42 22.39 -40.74
N TYR A 121 -32.99 23.60 -41.11
CA TYR A 121 -32.12 24.42 -40.28
C TYR A 121 -32.99 25.33 -39.41
N PHE A 122 -32.89 25.19 -38.10
CA PHE A 122 -33.49 26.14 -37.17
C PHE A 122 -32.54 27.33 -37.03
N GLU A 123 -32.85 28.45 -37.70
CA GLU A 123 -32.18 29.70 -37.39
C GLU A 123 -32.61 30.13 -35.99
N THR A 124 -31.66 30.21 -35.07
CA THR A 124 -31.90 30.78 -33.75
C THR A 124 -32.07 32.28 -33.93
N SER A 125 -33.30 32.72 -34.20
CA SER A 125 -33.65 34.13 -34.14
C SER A 125 -33.45 34.58 -32.70
N THR A 126 -32.27 35.14 -32.44
CA THR A 126 -31.93 35.80 -31.19
C THR A 126 -32.73 37.10 -31.21
N GLN A 127 -33.87 37.10 -30.52
CA GLN A 127 -34.65 38.30 -30.26
C GLN A 127 -34.27 38.86 -28.89
#